data_AF-A0A9D8HRD1-F1
#
_entry.id   AF-A0A9D8HRD1-F1
#
_cell.length_a   1.000
_cell.length_b   1.000
_cell.length_c   1.000
_cell.angle_alpha   90.00
_cell.angle_beta   90.00
_cell.angle_gamma   90.00
#
_symmetry.space_group_name_H-M   'P 1'
#
loop_
_entity.id
_entity.type
_entity.pdbx_description
1 polymer ?
#
loop_
_entity_poly.entity_id
_entity_poly.type
_entity_poly.pdbx_seq_one_letter_code
_entity_poly.pdbx_strand_id
1 'polypeptide(L)'
;PGNKKQGMQNPDGARADGMQTFTVDAKGIARTTIVNKNVTMGAEPNSIYANGGTALMIHAAANDMKTDPAGNAGARIACGVITK
;
A
#
# COMPACT_ATOMS: atom_id res chain seq x y z
N PRO A 1 9.34 4.86 4.96
CA PRO A 1 10.80 5.04 4.67
C PRO A 1 11.01 5.63 3.27
N GLY A 2 11.95 6.57 3.11
CA GLY A 2 12.33 7.17 1.83
C GLY A 2 11.80 8.59 1.55
N ASN A 3 10.96 9.17 2.41
CA ASN A 3 10.36 10.51 2.24
C ASN A 3 9.76 10.77 0.85
N LYS A 4 9.34 9.70 0.16
CA LYS A 4 8.72 9.78 -1.16
C LYS A 4 7.25 10.12 -1.04
N LYS A 5 6.71 10.75 -2.08
CA LYS A 5 5.30 11.13 -2.20
C LYS A 5 4.48 10.00 -2.84
N GLN A 6 3.18 10.00 -2.59
CA GLN A 6 2.27 8.99 -3.12
C GLN A 6 2.24 9.05 -4.66
N GLY A 7 2.15 7.87 -5.30
CA GLY A 7 1.92 7.73 -6.74
C GLY A 7 3.05 7.04 -7.51
N MET A 8 2.70 6.03 -8.32
CA MET A 8 3.64 5.34 -9.22
C MET A 8 4.15 6.25 -10.36
N GLN A 9 3.45 7.36 -10.63
CA GLN A 9 3.80 8.36 -11.64
C GLN A 9 4.42 9.62 -11.03
N ASN A 10 4.74 9.60 -9.74
CA ASN A 10 5.38 10.75 -9.09
C ASN A 10 6.84 10.87 -9.58
N PRO A 11 7.28 12.04 -10.09
CA PRO A 11 8.66 12.25 -10.53
C PRO A 11 9.70 12.06 -9.42
N ASP A 12 9.32 12.20 -8.14
CA ASP A 12 10.20 11.94 -6.98
C ASP A 12 10.28 10.43 -6.61
N GLY A 13 9.59 9.59 -7.38
CA GLY A 13 9.49 8.14 -7.21
C GLY A 13 8.37 7.71 -6.27
N ALA A 14 7.82 6.53 -6.51
CA ALA A 14 6.73 5.98 -5.71
C ALA A 14 7.17 5.72 -4.25
N ARG A 15 6.28 6.02 -3.31
CA ARG A 15 6.34 5.45 -1.95
C ARG A 15 6.50 3.93 -2.01
N ALA A 16 7.36 3.39 -1.15
CA ALA A 16 7.65 1.95 -1.12
C ALA A 16 6.41 1.11 -0.78
N ASP A 17 5.45 1.66 -0.04
CA ASP A 17 4.17 1.06 0.35
C ASP A 17 3.05 1.25 -0.70
N GLY A 18 3.30 1.97 -1.78
CA GLY A 18 2.35 2.16 -2.88
C GLY A 18 2.11 0.85 -3.64
N MET A 19 0.89 0.32 -3.55
CA MET A 19 0.44 -0.87 -4.28
C MET A 19 -0.61 -0.50 -5.32
N GLN A 20 -0.76 -1.34 -6.36
CA GLN A 20 -1.81 -1.16 -7.36
C GLN A 20 -3.20 -1.28 -6.70
N THR A 21 -4.14 -0.43 -7.11
CA THR A 21 -5.56 -0.59 -6.77
C THR A 21 -6.07 -1.92 -7.34
N PHE A 22 -6.93 -2.61 -6.60
CA PHE A 22 -7.58 -3.85 -7.03
C PHE A 22 -9.09 -3.64 -7.19
N THR A 23 -9.72 -4.50 -7.99
CA THR A 23 -11.16 -4.46 -8.24
C THR A 23 -11.88 -5.49 -7.37
N VAL A 24 -13.01 -5.09 -6.80
CA VAL A 24 -13.93 -5.95 -6.06
C VAL A 24 -15.11 -6.28 -6.98
N ASP A 25 -15.52 -7.54 -7.01
CA ASP A 25 -16.67 -7.96 -7.82
C ASP A 25 -18.00 -7.45 -7.24
N ALA A 26 -19.09 -7.62 -8.00
CA ALA A 26 -20.42 -7.21 -7.57
C ALA A 26 -20.95 -7.93 -6.32
N LYS A 27 -20.28 -9.01 -5.87
CA LYS A 27 -20.59 -9.74 -4.63
C LYS A 27 -19.76 -9.24 -3.45
N GLY A 28 -18.91 -8.23 -3.63
CA GLY A 28 -18.04 -7.72 -2.58
C GLY A 28 -16.78 -8.56 -2.37
N ILE A 29 -16.43 -9.45 -3.31
CA ILE A 29 -15.27 -10.34 -3.19
C ILE A 29 -14.16 -9.86 -4.13
N ALA A 30 -12.92 -9.81 -3.62
CA ALA A 30 -11.72 -9.63 -4.41
C ALA A 30 -10.76 -10.80 -4.18
N ARG A 31 -10.23 -11.36 -5.27
CA ARG A 31 -9.12 -12.31 -5.27
C ARG A 31 -8.05 -11.77 -6.19
N THR A 32 -6.92 -11.37 -5.63
CA THR A 32 -5.84 -10.71 -6.37
C THR A 32 -4.48 -11.13 -5.83
N THR A 33 -3.47 -11.05 -6.70
CA THR A 33 -2.06 -11.21 -6.35
C THR A 33 -1.34 -9.95 -6.79
N ILE A 34 -0.74 -9.25 -5.84
CA ILE A 34 0.00 -8.01 -6.08
C ILE A 34 1.45 -8.23 -5.66
N VAL A 35 2.39 -7.84 -6.52
CA VAL A 35 3.82 -7.90 -6.22
C VAL A 35 4.33 -6.48 -5.97
N ASN A 36 4.76 -6.22 -4.74
CA ASN A 36 5.46 -4.99 -4.39
C ASN A 36 6.97 -5.26 -4.31
N LYS A 37 7.73 -4.72 -5.27
CA LYS A 37 9.19 -4.92 -5.37
C LYS A 37 10.01 -3.98 -4.47
N ASN A 38 9.35 -3.04 -3.79
CA ASN A 38 10.02 -2.00 -3.01
C ASN A 38 10.12 -2.32 -1.51
N VAL A 39 9.56 -3.44 -1.08
CA VAL A 39 9.58 -3.90 0.33
C VAL A 39 10.26 -5.26 0.45
N THR A 40 10.84 -5.53 1.61
CA THR A 40 11.46 -6.83 1.93
C THR A 40 10.81 -7.47 3.15
N MET A 41 11.17 -8.72 3.43
CA MET A 41 10.80 -9.44 4.65
C MET A 41 12.02 -9.69 5.56
N GLY A 42 13.17 -9.11 5.22
CA GLY A 42 14.44 -9.30 5.93
C GLY A 42 14.65 -8.26 7.04
N ALA A 43 15.92 -7.89 7.26
CA ALA A 43 16.34 -6.90 8.26
C ALA A 43 16.65 -5.52 7.64
N GLU A 44 16.40 -5.35 6.34
CA GLU A 44 16.70 -4.11 5.64
C GLU A 44 15.76 -2.96 6.08
N PRO A 45 16.15 -1.68 5.86
CA PRO A 45 15.33 -0.53 6.28
C PRO A 45 13.93 -0.45 5.64
N ASN A 46 13.71 -1.12 4.51
CA ASN A 46 12.42 -1.25 3.82
C ASN A 46 11.70 -2.58 4.12
N SER A 47 12.09 -3.27 5.19
CA SER A 47 11.42 -4.48 5.67
C SER A 47 10.02 -4.17 6.19
N ILE A 48 9.05 -5.01 5.87
CA ILE A 48 7.69 -4.95 6.42
C ILE A 48 7.65 -5.22 7.93
N TYR A 49 8.72 -5.77 8.50
CA TYR A 49 8.85 -6.00 9.94
C TYR A 49 9.59 -4.89 10.68
N ALA A 50 10.12 -3.88 9.96
CA ALA A 50 10.83 -2.76 10.58
C ALA A 50 9.86 -1.82 11.33
N ASN A 51 10.41 -0.99 12.24
CA ASN A 51 9.68 0.10 12.92
C ASN A 51 8.39 -0.31 13.67
N GLY A 52 8.37 -1.51 14.26
CA GLY A 52 7.20 -2.02 14.99
C GLY A 52 6.21 -2.82 14.11
N GLY A 53 6.55 -3.04 12.84
CA GLY A 53 5.76 -3.85 11.92
C GLY A 53 4.89 -3.03 10.96
N THR A 54 4.27 -3.73 10.02
CA THR A 54 3.44 -3.12 8.96
C THR A 54 2.08 -3.82 8.91
N ALA A 55 1.05 -3.10 8.46
CA ALA A 55 -0.26 -3.66 8.20
C ALA A 55 -0.69 -3.45 6.73
N LEU A 56 -1.42 -4.42 6.19
CA LEU A 56 -2.17 -4.25 4.95
C LEU A 56 -3.47 -3.51 5.26
N MET A 57 -3.73 -2.44 4.50
CA MET A 57 -4.87 -1.56 4.73
C MET A 57 -5.74 -1.49 3.47
N ILE A 58 -7.04 -1.75 3.63
CA ILE A 58 -8.04 -1.55 2.57
C ILE A 58 -8.77 -0.24 2.85
N HIS A 59 -8.92 0.57 1.82
CA HIS A 59 -9.61 1.85 1.87
C HIS A 59 -10.98 1.79 1.17
N ALA A 60 -11.86 2.73 1.50
CA ALA A 60 -13.25 2.79 1.02
C ALA A 60 -13.39 3.15 -0.47
N ALA A 61 -12.40 3.83 -1.04
CA ALA A 61 -12.40 4.31 -2.41
C ALA A 61 -11.09 3.95 -3.13
N ALA A 62 -11.14 4.00 -4.46
CA ALA A 62 -9.97 3.78 -5.30
C ALA A 62 -8.89 4.84 -5.04
N ASN A 63 -7.63 4.41 -5.04
CA ASN A 63 -6.48 5.31 -4.96
C ASN A 63 -6.31 6.02 -6.31
N ASP A 64 -6.28 7.34 -6.32
CA ASP A 64 -6.07 8.17 -7.52
C ASP A 64 -4.62 8.19 -8.01
N MET A 65 -3.71 7.52 -7.29
CA MET A 65 -2.28 7.37 -7.60
C MET A 65 -1.52 8.69 -7.71
N LYS A 66 -2.06 9.80 -7.17
CA LYS A 66 -1.53 11.14 -7.35
C LYS A 66 -1.51 11.95 -6.05
N THR A 67 -2.60 11.92 -5.29
CA THR A 67 -2.81 12.82 -4.16
C THR A 67 -2.09 12.30 -2.91
N ASP A 68 -1.27 13.12 -2.27
CA ASP A 68 -0.74 12.78 -0.95
C ASP A 68 -1.82 12.93 0.14
N PRO A 69 -1.77 12.14 1.22
CA PRO A 69 -0.81 11.07 1.51
C PRO A 69 -1.24 9.68 0.99
N ALA A 70 -2.51 9.50 0.63
CA ALA A 70 -3.13 8.18 0.39
C ALA A 70 -4.03 8.13 -0.85
N GLY A 71 -3.80 9.02 -1.82
CA GLY A 71 -4.45 9.03 -3.13
C GLY A 71 -5.97 9.20 -3.07
N ASN A 72 -6.48 10.03 -2.16
CA ASN A 72 -7.92 10.23 -1.94
C ASN A 72 -8.72 8.93 -1.74
N ALA A 73 -8.09 7.87 -1.24
CA ALA A 73 -8.73 6.56 -1.08
C ALA A 73 -9.85 6.53 0.00
N GLY A 74 -10.08 7.63 0.71
CA GLY A 74 -11.12 7.73 1.73
C GLY A 74 -10.78 6.99 3.02
N ALA A 75 -11.81 6.54 3.74
CA ALA A 75 -11.68 5.91 5.05
C ALA A 75 -10.96 4.54 4.97
N ARG A 76 -10.30 4.15 6.07
CA ARG A 76 -9.69 2.83 6.25
C ARG A 76 -10.79 1.86 6.69
N ILE A 77 -11.10 0.85 5.89
CA ILE A 77 -12.25 -0.06 6.12
C ILE A 77 -11.85 -1.46 6.56
N ALA A 78 -10.60 -1.87 6.33
CA ALA A 78 -10.05 -3.11 6.87
C ALA A 78 -8.54 -3.00 7.11
N CYS A 79 -8.05 -3.78 8.06
CA CYS A 79 -6.65 -3.85 8.46
C CYS A 79 -6.25 -5.30 8.71
N GLY A 80 -5.06 -5.69 8.26
CA GLY A 80 -4.41 -6.95 8.64
C GLY A 80 -2.97 -6.69 9.03
N VAL A 81 -2.60 -6.93 10.29
CA VAL A 81 -1.21 -6.82 10.75
C VAL A 81 -0.39 -7.95 10.16
N ILE A 82 0.77 -7.64 9.62
CA ILE A 82 1.73 -8.64 9.14
C ILE A 82 2.66 -8.97 10.31
N THR A 83 2.62 -10.23 10.73
CA THR A 83 3.48 -10.78 11.80
C THR A 83 4.29 -11.98 11.26
N LYS A 84 5.39 -12.31 11.93
CA LYS A 84 6.22 -13.48 11.59
C LYS A 84 5.59 -14.78 12.03
#